data_AF-A0A542EIW2-F1
#
_entry.id   AF-A0A542EIW2-F1
#
_cell.length_a   1.000
_cell.length_b   1.000
_cell.length_c   1.000
_cell.angle_alpha   90.00
_cell.angle_beta   90.00
_cell.angle_gamma   90.00
#
_symmetry.space_group_name_H-M   'P 1'
#
loop_
_entity.id
_entity.type
_entity.pdbx_description
1 polymer ?
#
loop_
_entity_poly.entity_id
_entity_poly.type
_entity_poly.pdbx_seq_one_letter_code
_entity_poly.pdbx_strand_id
1 'polypeptide(L)'
;MKFSVDPLDLQASSRQLRHATNQVLQVPGGVRNALIAVDGACGDEGCSSLSFNLATKWELALGMLVDGGGCLADSLATAGGAYSRNEALVLAAMRSVQ
;
A
#
# COMPACT_ATOMS: atom_id res chain seq x y z
N MET A 1 -27.40 -4.59 -14.19
CA MET A 1 -27.20 -4.22 -12.76
C MET A 1 -26.23 -3.06 -12.71
N LYS A 2 -26.39 -2.09 -11.80
CA LYS A 2 -25.41 -1.01 -11.62
C LYS A 2 -24.81 -1.20 -10.22
N PHE A 3 -23.56 -1.62 -10.16
CA PHE A 3 -22.83 -1.65 -8.89
C PHE A 3 -22.65 -0.20 -8.39
N SER A 4 -22.62 -0.01 -7.07
CA SER A 4 -22.24 1.29 -6.50
C SER A 4 -20.76 1.63 -6.74
N VAL A 5 -19.94 0.61 -7.02
CA VAL A 5 -18.52 0.71 -7.38
C VAL A 5 -18.20 -0.33 -8.46
N ASP A 6 -17.53 0.07 -9.55
CA ASP A 6 -17.17 -0.84 -10.65
C ASP A 6 -16.12 -1.87 -10.20
N PRO A 7 -16.34 -3.18 -10.45
CA PRO A 7 -15.36 -4.23 -10.14
C PRO A 7 -14.00 -4.03 -10.80
N LEU A 8 -13.95 -3.48 -12.01
CA LEU A 8 -12.71 -3.18 -12.73
C LEU A 8 -11.95 -2.03 -12.07
N ASP A 9 -12.66 -1.02 -11.58
CA ASP A 9 -12.06 0.10 -10.84
C ASP A 9 -11.45 -0.37 -9.52
N LEU A 10 -12.10 -1.30 -8.81
CA LEU A 10 -11.54 -1.92 -7.60
C LEU A 10 -10.25 -2.68 -7.89
N GLN A 11 -10.20 -3.44 -8.99
CA GLN A 11 -8.99 -4.16 -9.40
C GLN A 11 -7.89 -3.22 -9.86
N ALA A 12 -8.22 -2.16 -10.60
CA ALA A 12 -7.27 -1.13 -11.01
C ALA A 12 -6.68 -0.39 -9.81
N SER A 13 -7.52 0.00 -8.85
CA SER A 13 -7.13 0.65 -7.61
C SER A 13 -6.23 -0.26 -6.76
N SER A 14 -6.55 -1.56 -6.67
CA SER A 14 -5.69 -2.55 -6.00
C SER A 14 -4.28 -2.59 -6.63
N ARG A 15 -4.17 -2.65 -7.96
CA ARG A 15 -2.88 -2.66 -8.67
C ARG A 15 -2.08 -1.38 -8.45
N GLN A 16 -2.74 -0.22 -8.56
CA GLN A 16 -2.10 1.07 -8.29
C GLN A 16 -1.61 1.16 -6.85
N LEU A 17 -2.43 0.74 -5.89
CA LEU A 17 -2.07 0.77 -4.48
C LEU A 17 -0.88 -0.16 -4.18
N ARG A 18 -0.85 -1.38 -4.72
CA ARG A 18 0.34 -2.25 -4.61
C ARG A 18 1.59 -1.59 -5.18
N HIS A 19 1.46 -0.95 -6.35
CA HIS A 19 2.59 -0.27 -6.96
C HIS A 19 3.11 0.88 -6.09
N ALA A 20 2.21 1.74 -5.59
CA ALA A 20 2.56 2.84 -4.69
C ALA A 20 3.20 2.32 -3.40
N THR A 21 2.64 1.29 -2.77
CA THR A 21 3.19 0.63 -1.58
C THR A 21 4.60 0.09 -1.83
N ASN A 22 4.85 -0.53 -2.98
CA ASN A 22 6.18 -1.02 -3.35
C ASN A 22 7.17 0.12 -3.64
N GLN A 23 6.72 1.27 -4.14
CA GLN A 23 7.57 2.45 -4.30
C GLN A 23 7.96 3.05 -2.94
N VAL A 24 7.04 3.06 -1.97
CA VAL A 24 7.32 3.52 -0.60
C VAL A 24 8.42 2.68 0.05
N LEU A 25 8.49 1.37 -0.23
CA LEU A 25 9.59 0.50 0.21
C LEU A 25 10.98 0.89 -0.34
N GLN A 26 11.06 1.73 -1.37
CA GLN A 26 12.35 2.20 -1.93
C GLN A 26 12.85 3.50 -1.27
N VAL A 27 11.99 4.21 -0.54
CA VAL A 27 12.31 5.44 0.22
C VAL A 27 13.25 5.24 1.43
N PRO A 28 13.27 4.11 2.17
CA PRO A 28 14.07 3.97 3.40
C PRO A 28 15.56 4.20 3.20
N GLY A 29 16.12 3.75 2.07
CA GLY A 29 17.56 3.86 1.80
C GLY A 29 18.06 5.31 1.76
N GLY A 30 17.28 6.23 1.16
CA GLY A 30 17.64 7.64 1.08
C GLY A 30 17.56 8.35 2.43
N VAL A 31 16.52 8.07 3.21
CA VAL A 31 16.30 8.72 4.52
C VAL A 31 17.30 8.21 5.55
N ARG A 32 17.60 6.91 5.58
CA ARG A 32 18.63 6.35 6.45
C ARG A 32 20.00 6.97 6.19
N ASN A 33 20.38 7.11 4.91
CA ASN A 33 21.64 7.76 4.54
C ASN A 33 21.66 9.25 4.92
N ALA A 34 20.55 9.96 4.75
CA ALA A 34 20.43 11.35 5.18
C ALA A 34 20.59 11.50 6.71
N LEU A 35 20.00 10.59 7.49
CA LEU A 35 20.09 10.62 8.96
C LEU A 35 21.49 10.26 9.48
N ILE A 36 22.19 9.34 8.82
CA ILE A 36 23.62 9.06 9.07
C ILE A 36 24.47 10.29 8.73
N ALA A 37 24.17 11.01 7.65
CA ALA A 37 24.89 12.24 7.31
C ALA A 37 24.67 13.35 8.35
N VAL A 38 23.44 13.49 8.88
CA VAL A 38 23.12 14.42 9.96
C VAL A 38 23.90 14.06 11.23
N ASP A 39 23.97 12.77 11.59
CA ASP A 39 24.77 12.28 12.70
C ASP A 39 26.25 12.70 12.58
N GLY A 40 26.87 12.39 11.44
CA GLY A 40 28.27 12.73 11.17
C GLY A 40 28.55 14.25 11.11
N ALA A 41 27.57 15.06 10.70
CA ALA A 41 27.73 16.52 10.64
C ALA A 41 27.56 17.21 12.00
N CYS A 42 26.78 16.63 12.90
CA CYS A 42 26.41 17.27 14.16
C CYS A 42 27.48 17.08 15.25
N GLY A 43 28.22 15.95 15.23
CA GLY A 43 29.43 15.74 16.04
C GLY A 43 29.22 15.68 17.56
N ASP A 44 27.97 15.68 18.03
CA ASP A 44 27.57 15.61 19.44
C ASP A 44 26.74 14.34 19.68
N GLU A 45 27.02 13.63 20.79
CA GLU A 45 26.33 12.42 21.22
C GLU A 45 24.80 12.62 21.32
N GLY A 46 24.35 13.81 21.73
CA GLY A 46 22.93 14.14 21.79
C GLY A 46 22.24 14.13 20.42
N CYS A 47 22.97 14.54 19.39
CA CYS A 47 22.49 14.58 18.02
C CYS A 47 22.47 13.18 17.38
N SER A 48 23.41 12.32 17.79
CA SER A 48 23.47 10.92 17.39
C SER A 48 22.29 10.10 17.90
N SER A 49 21.91 10.29 19.17
CA SER A 49 20.70 9.70 19.73
C SER A 49 19.44 10.13 18.97
N LEU A 50 19.33 11.42 18.62
CA LEU A 50 18.17 11.94 17.91
C LEU A 50 18.07 11.40 16.48
N SER A 51 19.17 11.40 15.73
CA SER A 51 19.22 10.91 14.34
C SER A 51 18.90 9.43 14.26
N PHE A 52 19.44 8.62 15.17
CA PHE A 52 19.14 7.19 15.28
C PHE A 52 17.67 6.95 15.59
N ASN A 53 17.12 7.61 16.61
CA ASN A 53 15.70 7.48 16.98
C ASN A 53 14.77 7.90 15.85
N LEU A 54 15.11 8.96 15.12
CA LEU A 54 14.34 9.41 13.97
C LEU A 54 14.39 8.39 12.82
N ALA A 55 15.54 7.77 12.58
CA ALA A 55 15.70 6.73 11.57
C ALA A 55 14.83 5.51 11.89
N THR A 56 14.89 5.03 13.13
CA THR A 56 14.07 3.90 13.58
C THR A 56 12.58 4.20 13.49
N LYS A 57 12.13 5.38 13.93
CA LYS A 57 10.71 5.76 13.84
C LYS A 57 10.25 5.88 12.39
N TRP A 58 11.10 6.39 11.51
CA TRP A 58 10.82 6.48 10.09
C TRP A 58 10.68 5.10 9.44
N GLU A 59 11.62 4.18 9.70
CA GLU A 59 11.55 2.80 9.21
C GLU A 59 10.27 2.09 9.70
N LEU A 60 9.90 2.28 10.97
CA LEU A 60 8.69 1.70 11.54
C LEU A 60 7.42 2.27 10.88
N ALA A 61 7.34 3.58 10.68
CA ALA A 61 6.21 4.23 10.02
C ALA A 61 6.08 3.78 8.55
N LEU A 62 7.19 3.62 7.83
CA LEU A 62 7.19 3.08 6.48
C LEU A 62 6.71 1.62 6.45
N GLY A 63 7.18 0.79 7.38
CA GLY A 63 6.71 -0.59 7.51
C GLY A 63 5.21 -0.68 7.71
N MET A 64 4.66 0.10 8.66
CA MET A 64 3.22 0.16 8.91
C MET A 64 2.42 0.65 7.68
N LEU A 65 2.93 1.65 6.96
CA LEU A 65 2.30 2.16 5.75
C LEU A 65 2.26 1.09 4.64
N VAL A 66 3.35 0.34 4.50
CA VAL A 66 3.46 -0.73 3.51
C VAL A 66 2.53 -1.89 3.84
N ASP A 67 2.53 -2.35 5.08
CA ASP A 67 1.65 -3.44 5.53
C ASP A 67 0.17 -3.05 5.39
N GLY A 68 -0.19 -1.84 5.84
CA GLY A 68 -1.54 -1.31 5.70
C GLY A 68 -1.97 -1.15 4.25
N GLY A 69 -1.10 -0.63 3.39
CA GLY A 69 -1.34 -0.49 1.96
C GLY A 69 -1.50 -1.84 1.25
N GLY A 70 -0.70 -2.84 1.62
CA GLY A 70 -0.80 -4.21 1.13
C GLY A 70 -2.15 -4.85 1.47
N CYS A 71 -2.53 -4.82 2.76
CA CYS A 71 -3.81 -5.34 3.24
C CYS A 71 -5.02 -4.68 2.55
N LEU A 72 -4.96 -3.37 2.34
CA LEU A 72 -6.02 -2.64 1.64
C LEU A 72 -6.08 -3.04 0.16
N ALA A 73 -4.93 -3.22 -0.50
CA ALA A 73 -4.89 -3.66 -1.88
C ALA A 73 -5.45 -5.10 -2.05
N ASP A 74 -5.15 -6.00 -1.11
CA ASP A 74 -5.71 -7.36 -1.08
C ASP A 74 -7.23 -7.34 -0.92
N SER A 75 -7.73 -6.47 -0.03
CA SER A 75 -9.17 -6.29 0.20
C SER A 75 -9.89 -5.79 -1.06
N LEU A 76 -9.31 -4.82 -1.77
CA LEU A 76 -9.84 -4.29 -3.03
C LEU A 76 -9.85 -5.37 -4.13
N ALA A 77 -8.79 -6.17 -4.26
CA ALA A 77 -8.74 -7.28 -5.22
C ALA A 77 -9.82 -8.33 -4.94
N THR A 78 -10.00 -8.67 -3.66
CA THR A 78 -11.00 -9.64 -3.21
C THR A 78 -12.41 -9.15 -3.50
N ALA A 79 -12.71 -7.89 -3.20
CA ALA A 79 -14.00 -7.27 -3.49
C ALA A 79 -14.29 -7.23 -4.99
N GLY A 80 -13.34 -6.73 -5.81
CA GLY A 80 -13.50 -6.68 -7.26
C GLY A 80 -13.69 -8.05 -7.90
N GLY A 81 -12.96 -9.08 -7.43
CA GLY A 81 -13.15 -10.45 -7.87
C GLY A 81 -14.50 -11.04 -7.49
N ALA A 82 -15.00 -10.76 -6.29
CA ALA A 82 -16.31 -11.21 -5.83
C ALA A 82 -17.44 -10.58 -6.65
N TYR A 83 -17.39 -9.27 -6.90
CA TYR A 83 -18.41 -8.60 -7.70
C TYR A 83 -18.44 -9.11 -9.15
N SER A 84 -17.28 -9.28 -9.78
CA SER A 84 -17.19 -9.81 -11.15
C SER A 84 -17.76 -11.24 -11.27
N ARG A 85 -17.47 -12.11 -10.29
CA ARG A 85 -18.06 -13.46 -10.24
C ARG A 85 -19.58 -13.42 -10.08
N ASN A 86 -20.09 -12.58 -9.18
CA ASN A 86 -21.52 -12.44 -8.96
C ASN A 86 -22.23 -11.91 -10.21
N GLU A 87 -21.64 -10.97 -10.93
CA GLU A 87 -22.17 -10.48 -12.20
C GLU A 87 -22.26 -11.61 -13.25
N ALA A 88 -21.20 -12.40 -13.40
CA ALA A 88 -21.17 -13.52 -14.33
C ALA A 88 -22.27 -14.56 -14.02
N LEU A 89 -22.48 -14.87 -12.73
CA LEU A 89 -23.54 -15.79 -12.28
C LEU A 89 -24.93 -15.25 -12.60
N VAL A 90 -25.19 -13.97 -12.34
CA VAL A 90 -26.48 -13.33 -12.68
C VAL A 90 -26.71 -13.35 -14.19
N LEU A 91 -25.70 -12.99 -15.00
CA LEU A 91 -25.81 -13.01 -16.46
C LEU A 91 -26.02 -14.42 -17.03
N ALA A 92 -25.45 -15.44 -16.38
CA ALA A 92 -25.70 -16.84 -16.75
C ALA A 92 -27.14 -17.25 -16.38
N ALA A 93 -27.61 -16.90 -15.18
CA ALA A 93 -28.98 -17.18 -14.75
C ALA A 93 -30.02 -16.48 -15.63
N MET A 94 -29.79 -15.23 -16.02
CA MET A 94 -30.67 -14.50 -16.95
C MET A 94 -30.76 -15.18 -18.32
N ARG A 95 -29.64 -15.71 -18.83
CA ARG A 95 -29.61 -16.45 -20.09
C ARG A 95 -30.34 -17.80 -20.02
N SER A 96 -30.41 -18.44 -18.86
CA SER A 96 -31.14 -19.70 -18.69
C SER A 96 -32.66 -19.53 -18.55
N VAL A 97 -33.16 -18.31 -18.41
CA VAL A 97 -34.59 -18.00 -18.23
C VAL A 97 -35.23 -17.47 -19.54
N GLN A 98 -34.43 -17.24 -20.59
CA GLN A 98 -34.88 -16.90 -21.95
C GLN A 98 -34.93 -18.15 -22.83
#